data_AF-A0A2V9B5S0-F1
#
_entry.id   AF-A0A2V9B5S0-F1
#
_cell.length_a   1.000
_cell.length_b   1.000
_cell.length_c   1.000
_cell.angle_alpha   90.00
_cell.angle_beta   90.00
_cell.angle_gamma   90.00
#
_symmetry.space_group_name_H-M   'P 1'
#
loop_
_entity.id
_entity.type
_entity.pdbx_description
1 polymer ?
#
loop_
_entity_poly.entity_id
_entity_poly.type
_entity_poly.pdbx_seq_one_letter_code
_entity_poly.pdbx_strand_id
1 'polypeptide(L)'
;MSISQEIWPPRHRTYFGSLQIQSSAPGEPYAVTRIRGCTGVIDLGDKRTMEFAISAREIADDLARELNGDSGEGSFHGVFVAAGDSPTDAELADARRRLREFQEKLVAAADLEWERSHNPMFITDLERRAARQLSLEKPWLYDPKPTIECPVCAERIKPGVAVCRACGAILDREKAARFGLARSPRKERPRNAEPQAEAEK
;
A
#
# COMPACT_ATOMS: atom_id res chain seq x y z
N MET A 1 4.45 -0.22 20.22
CA MET A 1 3.62 -1.01 19.29
C MET A 1 3.43 -0.23 18.00
N SER A 2 3.31 -0.91 16.87
CA SER A 2 3.06 -0.29 15.57
C SER A 2 1.93 -1.02 14.85
N ILE A 3 0.87 -0.32 14.47
CA ILE A 3 -0.15 -0.79 13.51
C ILE A 3 0.14 -0.28 12.09
N SER A 4 1.28 0.39 11.93
CA SER A 4 1.70 0.95 10.65
C SER A 4 2.29 -0.14 9.76
N GLN A 5 1.92 -0.10 8.49
CA GLN A 5 2.57 -0.88 7.43
C GLN A 5 3.84 -0.19 6.90
N GLU A 6 4.16 1.01 7.39
CA GLU A 6 5.30 1.80 6.93
C GLU A 6 6.59 1.33 7.58
N ILE A 7 7.64 1.14 6.79
CA ILE A 7 8.99 0.83 7.26
C ILE A 7 9.64 2.15 7.68
N TRP A 8 9.91 2.28 8.97
CA TRP A 8 10.57 3.45 9.53
C TRP A 8 12.09 3.31 9.42
N PRO A 9 12.81 4.39 9.02
CA PRO A 9 14.26 4.39 9.11
C PRO A 9 14.69 4.21 10.57
N PRO A 10 15.85 3.58 10.83
CA PRO A 10 16.39 3.46 12.18
C PRO A 10 16.54 4.85 12.82
N ARG A 11 16.03 5.01 14.05
CA ARG A 11 16.19 6.25 14.81
C ARG A 11 17.44 6.14 15.66
N HIS A 12 18.34 7.11 15.50
CA HIS A 12 19.59 7.18 16.24
C HIS A 12 19.44 8.11 17.44
N ARG A 13 19.82 7.64 18.62
CA ARG A 13 19.88 8.44 19.86
C ARG A 13 21.15 8.19 20.63
N THR A 14 21.55 9.23 21.37
CA THR A 14 22.77 9.26 22.18
C THR A 14 22.77 8.20 23.29
N TYR A 15 21.60 7.83 23.82
CA TYR A 15 21.48 7.01 25.02
C TYR A 15 21.18 5.52 24.76
N PHE A 16 20.73 5.15 23.56
CA PHE A 16 20.41 3.75 23.21
C PHE A 16 20.86 3.31 21.80
N GLY A 17 21.56 4.17 21.07
CA GLY A 17 22.07 3.86 19.74
C GLY A 17 20.99 3.89 18.65
N SER A 18 21.05 2.96 17.71
CA SER A 18 20.08 2.84 16.61
C SER A 18 18.95 1.88 16.96
N LEU A 19 17.72 2.36 16.96
CA LEU A 19 16.53 1.52 17.12
C LEU A 19 15.67 1.54 15.86
N GLN A 20 15.35 0.37 15.34
CA GLN A 20 14.38 0.22 14.25
C GLN A 20 13.03 -0.22 14.81
N ILE A 21 11.99 0.58 14.58
CA ILE A 21 10.62 0.21 14.94
C ILE A 21 10.04 -0.69 13.86
N GLN A 22 9.59 -1.87 14.27
CA GLN A 22 9.01 -2.86 13.37
C GLN A 22 7.62 -2.42 12.91
N SER A 23 7.33 -2.63 11.64
CA SER A 23 6.02 -2.45 11.01
C SER A 23 5.21 -3.74 11.15
N SER A 24 3.88 -3.65 11.22
CA SER A 24 3.02 -4.84 11.20
C SER A 24 3.23 -5.63 9.90
N ALA A 25 3.52 -6.92 10.00
CA ALA A 25 3.62 -7.78 8.83
C ALA A 25 2.27 -7.89 8.10
N PRO A 26 2.25 -8.23 6.80
CA PRO A 26 1.00 -8.42 6.07
C PRO A 26 0.11 -9.47 6.75
N GLY A 27 -1.07 -9.06 7.23
CA GLY A 27 -2.02 -9.93 7.94
C GLY A 27 -1.88 -9.95 9.46
N GLU A 28 -0.82 -9.36 10.03
CA GLU A 28 -0.69 -9.20 11.48
C GLU A 28 -1.35 -7.91 11.97
N PRO A 29 -2.04 -7.94 13.13
CA PRO A 29 -2.80 -6.79 13.62
C PRO A 29 -1.91 -5.67 14.14
N TYR A 30 -0.68 -5.96 14.57
CA TYR A 30 0.31 -5.03 15.10
C TYR A 30 1.69 -5.68 15.16
N ALA A 31 2.75 -4.87 15.22
CA ALA A 31 4.12 -5.28 15.55
C ALA A 31 4.56 -4.75 16.91
N VAL A 32 5.39 -5.55 17.59
CA VAL A 32 5.94 -5.25 18.92
C VAL A 32 7.43 -4.95 18.81
N THR A 33 7.82 -3.73 19.19
CA THR A 33 9.23 -3.37 19.41
C THR A 33 9.47 -3.33 20.91
N ARG A 34 10.31 -4.24 21.43
CA ARG A 34 10.67 -4.25 22.84
C ARG A 34 11.69 -3.17 23.14
N ILE A 35 11.36 -2.29 24.07
CA ILE A 35 12.23 -1.20 24.53
C ILE A 35 12.77 -1.55 25.91
N ARG A 36 14.04 -1.21 26.16
CA ARG A 36 14.66 -1.33 27.47
C ARG A 36 15.03 0.07 27.95
N GLY A 37 14.95 0.28 29.26
CA GLY A 37 15.48 1.48 29.88
C GLY A 37 17.00 1.53 29.76
N CYS A 38 17.56 2.72 29.84
CA CYS A 38 19.00 2.92 29.81
C CYS A 38 19.42 3.99 30.82
N THR A 39 20.70 3.96 31.19
CA THR A 39 21.30 5.00 32.03
C THR A 39 22.03 5.97 31.11
N GLY A 40 21.61 7.23 31.14
CA GLY A 40 22.33 8.32 30.50
C GLY A 40 23.35 8.94 31.44
N VAL A 41 24.35 9.60 30.86
CA VAL A 41 25.37 10.36 31.61
C VAL A 41 25.36 11.80 31.11
N ILE A 42 25.26 12.74 32.04
CA ILE A 42 25.42 14.18 31.78
C ILE A 42 26.81 14.58 32.29
N ASP A 43 27.60 15.20 31.42
CA ASP A 43 28.84 15.86 31.83
C ASP A 43 28.49 17.27 32.36
N LEU A 44 28.77 17.50 33.64
CA LEU A 44 28.53 18.77 34.31
C LEU A 44 29.77 19.69 34.30
N GLY A 45 30.84 19.29 33.62
CA GLY A 45 32.13 19.97 33.66
C GLY A 45 32.92 19.65 34.92
N ASP A 46 34.18 20.09 34.98
CA ASP A 46 35.10 19.84 36.11
C ASP A 46 35.23 18.35 36.51
N LYS A 47 35.22 17.43 35.53
CA LYS A 47 35.27 15.97 35.73
C LYS A 47 34.09 15.42 36.56
N ARG A 48 32.98 16.14 36.66
CA ARG A 48 31.77 15.67 37.33
C ARG A 48 30.79 15.15 36.30
N THR A 49 30.44 13.87 36.44
CA THR A 49 29.36 13.25 35.68
C THR A 49 28.18 12.96 36.58
N MET A 50 26.98 13.11 36.05
CA MET A 50 25.74 12.72 36.71
C MET A 50 25.06 11.66 35.88
N GLU A 51 24.81 10.52 36.49
CA GLU A 51 24.00 9.46 35.90
C GLU A 51 22.52 9.75 36.10
N PHE A 52 21.72 9.50 35.07
CA PHE A 52 20.26 9.56 35.15
C PHE A 52 19.66 8.32 34.49
N ALA A 53 18.66 7.75 35.15
CA ALA A 53 17.93 6.60 34.62
C ALA A 53 16.81 7.08 33.70
N ILE A 54 16.73 6.51 32.51
CA ILE A 54 15.61 6.68 31.58
C ILE A 54 14.84 5.36 31.54
N SER A 55 13.56 5.40 31.90
CA SER A 55 12.71 4.22 31.87
C SER A 55 12.42 3.77 30.43
N ALA A 56 12.13 2.48 30.26
CA ALA A 56 11.72 1.94 28.97
C ALA A 56 10.46 2.65 28.43
N ARG A 57 9.58 3.11 29.33
CA ARG A 57 8.34 3.81 28.99
C ARG A 57 8.62 5.20 28.43
N GLU A 58 9.47 5.99 29.08
CA GLU A 58 9.85 7.33 28.58
C GLU A 58 10.48 7.25 27.19
N ILE A 59 11.34 6.25 26.95
CA ILE A 59 11.94 6.02 25.63
C ILE A 59 10.84 5.66 24.61
N ALA A 60 9.90 4.78 24.98
CA ALA A 60 8.82 4.38 24.10
C ALA A 60 7.88 5.55 23.76
N ASP A 61 7.56 6.41 24.74
CA ASP A 61 6.72 7.58 24.56
C ASP A 61 7.42 8.64 23.69
N ASP A 62 8.73 8.87 23.88
CA ASP A 62 9.50 9.79 23.04
C ASP A 62 9.53 9.34 21.58
N LEU A 63 9.80 8.04 21.35
CA LEU A 63 9.80 7.45 20.02
C LEU A 63 8.43 7.51 19.35
N ALA A 64 7.36 7.21 20.09
CA ALA A 64 6.01 7.28 19.56
C ALA A 64 5.63 8.71 19.17
N ARG A 65 6.02 9.69 19.97
CA ARG A 65 5.79 11.11 19.69
C ARG A 65 6.58 11.58 18.46
N GLU A 66 7.87 11.24 18.36
CA GLU A 66 8.71 11.62 17.22
C GLU A 66 8.18 11.01 15.91
N LEU A 67 7.93 9.70 15.89
CA LEU A 67 7.45 9.03 14.69
C LEU A 67 6.08 9.53 14.26
N ASN A 68 5.19 9.78 15.21
CA ASN A 68 3.90 10.35 14.89
C ASN A 68 4.00 11.81 14.45
N GLY A 69 5.01 12.57 14.89
CA GLY A 69 5.21 13.98 14.51
C GLY A 69 6.03 14.21 13.23
N ASP A 70 6.57 13.15 12.61
CA ASP A 70 7.44 13.24 11.42
C ASP A 70 6.75 13.94 10.23
N SER A 71 5.42 13.86 10.15
CA SER A 71 4.60 14.52 9.10
C SER A 71 3.92 15.81 9.57
N GLY A 72 4.30 16.38 10.71
CA GLY A 72 3.82 17.66 11.21
C GLY A 72 2.94 17.60 12.46
N GLU A 73 2.28 18.72 12.75
CA GLU A 73 1.44 18.83 13.94
C GLU A 73 0.13 18.03 13.77
N GLY A 74 -0.18 17.20 14.76
CA GLY A 74 -1.39 16.38 14.75
C GLY A 74 -1.33 15.15 13.83
N SER A 75 -0.16 14.80 13.30
CA SER A 75 0.00 13.55 12.55
C SER A 75 0.00 12.33 13.47
N PHE A 76 -0.50 11.22 12.93
CA PHE A 76 -0.54 9.95 13.65
C PHE A 76 -0.33 8.80 12.67
N HIS A 77 0.84 8.18 12.73
CA HIS A 77 1.26 7.14 11.80
C HIS A 77 0.99 5.72 12.32
N GLY A 78 0.25 5.58 13.42
CA GLY A 78 -0.10 4.26 13.97
C GLY A 78 0.93 3.69 14.94
N VAL A 79 1.82 4.51 15.49
CA VAL A 79 2.77 4.10 16.54
C VAL A 79 2.22 4.51 17.90
N PHE A 80 2.15 3.59 18.85
CA PHE A 80 1.65 3.87 20.20
C PHE A 80 2.32 2.99 21.25
N VAL A 81 2.26 3.41 22.51
CA VAL A 81 2.77 2.67 23.67
C VAL A 81 1.61 1.96 24.35
N ALA A 82 1.71 0.64 24.49
CA ALA A 82 0.71 -0.16 25.21
C ALA A 82 0.93 -0.01 26.73
N ALA A 83 -0.15 -0.10 27.51
CA ALA A 83 -0.05 -0.03 28.96
C ALA A 83 0.67 -1.25 29.58
N GLY A 84 0.64 -2.40 28.91
CA GLY A 84 1.29 -3.64 29.35
C GLY A 84 2.12 -4.31 28.25
N ASP A 85 2.48 -5.58 28.48
CA ASP A 85 3.34 -6.36 27.58
C ASP A 85 2.72 -6.62 26.20
N SER A 86 1.40 -6.55 26.10
CA SER A 86 0.64 -6.69 24.85
C SER A 86 -0.48 -5.66 24.81
N PRO A 87 -0.78 -5.09 23.63
CA PRO A 87 -1.86 -4.13 23.50
C PRO A 87 -3.21 -4.81 23.68
N THR A 88 -4.12 -4.13 24.34
CA THR A 88 -5.52 -4.55 24.44
C THR A 88 -6.27 -4.25 23.14
N ASP A 89 -7.38 -4.96 22.90
CA ASP A 89 -8.25 -4.69 21.74
C ASP A 89 -8.78 -3.25 21.74
N ALA A 90 -9.01 -2.67 22.93
CA ALA A 90 -9.44 -1.29 23.09
C ALA A 90 -8.34 -0.30 22.63
N GLU A 91 -7.08 -0.52 23.02
CA GLU A 91 -5.95 0.31 22.57
C GLU A 91 -5.71 0.18 21.06
N LEU A 92 -5.87 -1.04 20.50
CA LEU A 92 -5.77 -1.26 19.06
C LEU A 92 -6.88 -0.56 18.29
N ALA A 93 -8.12 -0.62 18.78
CA ALA A 93 -9.25 0.08 18.20
C ALA A 93 -9.06 1.60 18.25
N ASP A 94 -8.55 2.12 19.37
CA ASP A 94 -8.24 3.54 19.54
C ASP A 94 -7.18 4.02 18.57
N ALA A 95 -6.06 3.29 18.49
CA ALA A 95 -4.98 3.59 17.56
C ALA A 95 -5.46 3.55 16.10
N ARG A 96 -6.25 2.53 15.72
CA ARG A 96 -6.82 2.44 14.36
C ARG A 96 -7.74 3.60 14.04
N ARG A 97 -8.56 4.04 15.01
CA ARG A 97 -9.45 5.19 14.84
C ARG A 97 -8.65 6.46 14.57
N ARG A 98 -7.63 6.74 15.39
CA ARG A 98 -6.74 7.90 15.23
C ARG A 98 -5.99 7.89 13.90
N LEU A 99 -5.52 6.71 13.47
CA LEU A 99 -4.85 6.55 12.18
C LEU A 99 -5.80 6.83 11.02
N ARG A 100 -7.02 6.30 11.07
CA ARG A 100 -8.05 6.57 10.08
C ARG A 100 -8.38 8.06 10.00
N GLU A 101 -8.62 8.71 11.13
CA GLU A 101 -8.92 10.16 11.19
C GLU A 101 -7.80 10.99 10.56
N PHE A 102 -6.53 10.61 10.79
CA PHE A 102 -5.39 11.27 10.16
C PHE A 102 -5.35 11.03 8.64
N GLN A 103 -5.55 9.80 8.20
CA GLN A 103 -5.61 9.46 6.76
C GLN A 103 -6.74 10.19 6.05
N GLU A 104 -7.91 10.31 6.67
CA GLU A 104 -9.06 11.05 6.12
C GLU A 104 -8.73 12.53 5.93
N LYS A 105 -8.01 13.15 6.89
CA LYS A 105 -7.54 14.54 6.76
C LYS A 105 -6.55 14.71 5.60
N LEU A 106 -5.63 13.77 5.41
CA LEU A 106 -4.69 13.79 4.28
C LEU A 106 -5.41 13.69 2.94
N VAL A 107 -6.38 12.77 2.83
CA VAL A 107 -7.18 12.63 1.60
C VAL A 107 -7.98 13.90 1.33
N ALA A 108 -8.57 14.53 2.35
CA ALA A 108 -9.31 15.78 2.19
C ALA A 108 -8.39 16.94 1.73
N ALA A 109 -7.16 17.01 2.25
CA ALA A 109 -6.17 17.98 1.80
C ALA A 109 -5.80 17.78 0.32
N ALA A 110 -5.56 16.52 -0.09
CA ALA A 110 -5.28 16.18 -1.47
C ALA A 110 -6.46 16.45 -2.42
N ASP A 111 -7.69 16.18 -1.98
CA ASP A 111 -8.89 16.51 -2.75
C ASP A 111 -9.01 18.01 -2.99
N LEU A 112 -8.76 18.84 -1.97
CA LEU A 112 -8.76 20.30 -2.10
C LEU A 112 -7.67 20.79 -3.07
N GLU A 113 -6.48 20.19 -3.01
CA GLU A 113 -5.38 20.54 -3.92
C GLU A 113 -5.68 20.12 -5.36
N TRP A 114 -6.34 18.96 -5.54
CA TRP A 114 -6.81 18.50 -6.83
C TRP A 114 -7.85 19.44 -7.44
N GLU A 115 -8.83 19.89 -6.66
CA GLU A 115 -9.84 20.84 -7.12
C GLU A 115 -9.23 22.15 -7.62
N ARG A 116 -8.14 22.61 -6.98
CA ARG A 116 -7.45 23.85 -7.33
C ARG A 116 -6.58 23.72 -8.57
N SER A 117 -5.76 22.66 -8.64
CA SER A 117 -4.69 22.56 -9.63
C SER A 117 -4.95 21.54 -10.74
N HIS A 118 -5.77 20.52 -10.47
CA HIS A 118 -5.90 19.30 -11.28
C HIS A 118 -4.55 18.67 -11.67
N ASN A 119 -3.50 18.95 -10.90
CA ASN A 119 -2.16 18.47 -11.17
C ASN A 119 -1.73 17.46 -10.10
N PRO A 120 -1.56 16.17 -10.47
CA PRO A 120 -1.25 15.13 -9.50
C PRO A 120 0.15 15.28 -8.87
N MET A 121 1.01 16.14 -9.43
CA MET A 121 2.34 16.42 -8.87
C MET A 121 2.31 17.16 -7.54
N PHE A 122 1.26 17.93 -7.25
CA PHE A 122 1.13 18.64 -5.96
C PHE A 122 0.67 17.74 -4.83
N ILE A 123 0.15 16.56 -5.16
CA ILE A 123 -0.28 15.58 -4.18
C ILE A 123 0.94 14.77 -3.76
N THR A 124 1.12 14.63 -2.46
CA THR A 124 2.25 13.95 -1.84
C THR A 124 2.06 12.43 -1.85
N ASP A 125 3.16 11.69 -1.69
CA ASP A 125 3.09 10.23 -1.59
C ASP A 125 2.41 9.77 -0.30
N LEU A 126 2.45 10.58 0.75
CA LEU A 126 1.75 10.33 2.01
C LEU A 126 0.23 10.34 1.81
N GLU A 127 -0.29 11.33 1.08
CA GLU A 127 -1.72 11.43 0.76
C GLU A 127 -2.19 10.30 -0.16
N ARG A 128 -1.38 9.95 -1.17
CA ARG A 128 -1.64 8.78 -2.04
C ARG A 128 -1.69 7.49 -1.24
N ARG A 129 -0.78 7.32 -0.27
CA ARG A 129 -0.74 6.14 0.59
C ARG A 129 -1.97 6.08 1.51
N ALA A 130 -2.36 7.21 2.10
CA ALA A 130 -3.57 7.30 2.91
C ALA A 130 -4.82 6.87 2.12
N ALA A 131 -4.99 7.37 0.89
CA ALA A 131 -6.09 6.95 0.02
C ALA A 131 -6.07 5.44 -0.28
N ARG A 132 -4.90 4.84 -0.54
CA ARG A 132 -4.75 3.39 -0.74
C ARG A 132 -5.12 2.59 0.50
N GLN A 133 -4.66 3.02 1.68
CA GLN A 133 -4.96 2.34 2.95
C GLN A 133 -6.45 2.42 3.30
N LEU A 134 -7.12 3.52 2.94
CA LEU A 134 -8.57 3.67 3.04
C LEU A 134 -9.33 2.98 1.89
N SER A 135 -8.64 2.37 0.92
CA SER A 135 -9.22 1.73 -0.28
C SER A 135 -10.13 2.66 -1.08
N LEU A 136 -9.75 3.95 -1.18
CA LEU A 136 -10.49 4.96 -1.94
C LEU A 136 -10.00 5.03 -3.39
N GLU A 137 -10.94 5.11 -4.33
CA GLU A 137 -10.66 5.41 -5.73
C GLU A 137 -10.77 6.93 -5.95
N LYS A 138 -9.66 7.58 -6.32
CA LYS A 138 -9.60 9.03 -6.54
C LYS A 138 -8.97 9.36 -7.89
N PRO A 139 -9.42 10.41 -8.60
CA PRO A 139 -8.90 10.77 -9.93
C PRO A 139 -7.40 11.06 -9.93
N TRP A 140 -6.91 11.64 -8.83
CA TRP A 140 -5.51 11.99 -8.62
C TRP A 140 -4.64 10.84 -8.11
N LEU A 141 -5.26 9.73 -7.70
CA LEU A 141 -4.55 8.52 -7.35
C LEU A 141 -4.13 7.83 -8.66
N TYR A 142 -3.06 8.37 -9.26
CA TYR A 142 -2.48 7.78 -10.46
C TYR A 142 -1.92 6.40 -10.12
N ASP A 143 -2.65 5.37 -10.52
CA ASP A 143 -2.19 3.99 -10.50
C ASP A 143 -1.83 3.59 -11.94
N PRO A 144 -0.54 3.56 -12.32
CA PRO A 144 -0.14 3.15 -13.65
C PRO A 144 -0.52 1.69 -13.85
N LYS A 145 -1.68 1.45 -14.45
CA LYS A 145 -2.13 0.10 -14.78
C LYS A 145 -1.07 -0.54 -15.69
N PRO A 146 -0.53 -1.72 -15.34
CA PRO A 146 0.52 -2.34 -16.13
C PRO A 146 0.00 -2.57 -17.55
N THR A 147 0.70 -2.03 -18.54
CA THR A 147 0.43 -2.30 -19.95
C THR A 147 1.23 -3.50 -20.41
N ILE A 148 0.63 -4.38 -21.20
CA ILE A 148 1.34 -5.47 -21.88
C ILE A 148 1.74 -5.01 -23.28
N GLU A 149 2.76 -5.63 -23.87
CA GLU A 149 3.12 -5.40 -25.26
C GLU A 149 2.32 -6.31 -26.19
N CYS A 150 1.85 -5.75 -27.30
CA CYS A 150 1.18 -6.54 -28.32
C CYS A 150 2.19 -7.53 -28.96
N PRO A 151 1.91 -8.84 -29.01
CA PRO A 151 2.84 -9.83 -29.56
C PRO A 151 3.11 -9.67 -31.06
N VAL A 152 2.31 -8.85 -31.76
CA VAL A 152 2.41 -8.67 -33.22
C VAL A 152 3.15 -7.37 -33.59
N CYS A 153 2.85 -6.27 -32.90
CA CYS A 153 3.37 -4.94 -33.27
C CYS A 153 4.11 -4.23 -32.13
N ALA A 154 4.33 -4.89 -30.99
CA ALA A 154 4.99 -4.37 -29.80
C ALA A 154 4.39 -3.10 -29.18
N GLU A 155 3.19 -2.67 -29.61
CA GLU A 155 2.49 -1.53 -29.03
C GLU A 155 2.05 -1.83 -27.59
N ARG A 156 2.16 -0.85 -26.69
CA ARG A 156 1.67 -0.95 -25.31
C ARG A 156 0.15 -0.92 -25.27
N ILE A 157 -0.46 -2.01 -24.81
CA ILE A 157 -1.91 -2.19 -24.72
C ILE A 157 -2.33 -2.48 -23.26
N LYS A 158 -3.59 -2.18 -22.94
CA LYS A 158 -4.16 -2.58 -21.65
C LYS A 158 -4.32 -4.11 -21.59
N PRO A 159 -4.12 -4.75 -20.43
CA PRO A 159 -4.36 -6.18 -20.27
C PRO A 159 -5.82 -6.53 -20.59
N GLY A 160 -6.03 -7.66 -21.27
CA GLY A 160 -7.38 -8.17 -21.57
C GLY A 160 -8.09 -7.48 -22.74
N VAL A 161 -7.38 -6.77 -23.61
CA VAL A 161 -7.93 -6.21 -24.85
C VAL A 161 -8.09 -7.32 -25.91
N ALA A 162 -9.25 -7.38 -26.56
CA ALA A 162 -9.58 -8.42 -27.55
C ALA A 162 -8.87 -8.23 -28.89
N VAL A 163 -8.72 -6.96 -29.32
CA VAL A 163 -8.13 -6.58 -30.60
C VAL A 163 -7.18 -5.42 -30.38
N CYS A 164 -5.95 -5.53 -30.89
CA CYS A 164 -4.96 -4.46 -30.78
C CYS A 164 -5.42 -3.22 -31.56
N ARG A 165 -5.38 -2.04 -30.93
CA ARG A 165 -5.77 -0.76 -31.54
C ARG A 165 -4.87 -0.33 -32.70
N ALA A 166 -3.59 -0.74 -32.67
CA ALA A 166 -2.58 -0.27 -33.61
C ALA A 166 -2.51 -1.15 -34.88
N CYS A 167 -2.49 -2.47 -34.71
CA CYS A 167 -2.34 -3.41 -35.83
C CYS A 167 -3.61 -4.21 -36.15
N GLY A 168 -4.67 -4.12 -35.34
CA GLY A 168 -5.90 -4.88 -35.55
C GLY A 168 -5.78 -6.39 -35.25
N ALA A 169 -4.65 -6.85 -34.71
CA ALA A 169 -4.47 -8.27 -34.36
C ALA A 169 -5.48 -8.70 -33.29
N ILE A 170 -6.14 -9.84 -33.50
CA ILE A 170 -7.03 -10.46 -32.51
C ILE A 170 -6.16 -11.17 -31.47
N LEU A 171 -6.12 -10.61 -30.27
CA LEU A 171 -5.32 -11.10 -29.14
C LEU A 171 -6.09 -12.10 -28.28
N ASP A 172 -7.40 -11.91 -28.18
CA ASP A 172 -8.31 -12.81 -27.48
C ASP A 172 -9.51 -13.10 -28.40
N ARG A 173 -9.50 -14.31 -28.98
CA ARG A 173 -10.51 -14.75 -29.94
C ARG A 173 -11.88 -14.95 -29.29
N GLU A 174 -11.94 -15.36 -28.03
CA GLU A 174 -13.22 -15.55 -27.34
C GLU A 174 -13.90 -14.23 -27.04
N LYS A 175 -13.13 -13.27 -26.52
CA LYS A 175 -13.63 -11.92 -26.28
C LYS A 175 -13.98 -11.24 -27.61
N ALA A 176 -13.15 -11.40 -28.64
CA ALA A 176 -13.46 -10.86 -29.97
C ALA A 176 -14.73 -11.48 -30.57
N ALA A 177 -14.97 -12.78 -30.39
CA ALA A 177 -16.20 -13.44 -30.85
C ALA A 177 -17.45 -12.96 -30.11
N ARG A 178 -17.36 -12.73 -28.78
CA ARG A 178 -18.48 -12.18 -27.98
C ARG A 178 -18.93 -10.80 -28.43
N PHE A 179 -17.99 -9.97 -28.87
CA PHE A 179 -18.27 -8.61 -29.37
C PHE A 179 -18.42 -8.54 -30.91
N GLY A 180 -18.47 -9.69 -31.61
CA GLY A 180 -18.64 -9.73 -33.07
C GLY A 180 -17.42 -9.24 -33.88
N LEU A 181 -16.26 -9.08 -33.24
CA LEU A 181 -15.01 -8.59 -33.82
C LEU A 181 -14.17 -9.71 -34.48
N ALA A 182 -14.50 -10.97 -34.20
CA ALA A 182 -13.93 -12.12 -34.89
C ALA A 182 -15.05 -12.88 -35.61
N ARG A 183 -14.81 -13.26 -36.88
CA ARG A 183 -15.63 -14.30 -37.53
C ARG A 183 -15.47 -15.56 -36.69
N SER A 184 -16.56 -16.00 -36.05
CA SER A 184 -16.63 -17.30 -35.42
C SER A 184 -16.13 -18.34 -36.43
N PRO A 185 -15.23 -19.27 -36.06
CA PRO A 185 -14.87 -20.36 -36.96
C PRO A 185 -16.17 -21.06 -37.33
N ARG A 186 -16.53 -20.96 -38.61
CA ARG A 186 -17.73 -21.58 -39.16
C ARG A 186 -17.62 -23.05 -38.79
N LYS A 187 -18.46 -23.55 -37.86
CA LYS A 187 -18.57 -24.98 -37.59
C LYS A 187 -18.74 -25.67 -38.94
N GLU A 188 -17.72 -26.39 -39.39
CA GLU A 188 -17.85 -27.24 -40.57
C GLU A 188 -18.99 -28.21 -40.27
N ARG A 189 -20.12 -28.05 -40.97
CA ARG A 189 -21.17 -29.05 -40.95
C ARG A 189 -20.54 -30.34 -41.47
N PRO A 190 -20.70 -31.48 -40.76
CA PRO A 190 -20.19 -32.74 -41.28
C PRO A 190 -20.84 -32.99 -42.64
N ARG A 191 -20.00 -33.25 -43.65
CA ARG A 191 -20.44 -33.73 -44.96
C ARG A 191 -21.21 -35.03 -44.73
N ASN A 192 -22.51 -35.03 -45.00
CA ASN A 192 -23.30 -36.26 -45.01
C ASN A 192 -22.62 -37.28 -45.93
N ALA A 193 -22.40 -38.49 -45.41
CA ALA A 193 -21.98 -39.64 -46.20
C ALA A 193 -23.06 -39.97 -47.24
N GLU A 194 -22.62 -40.27 -48.46
CA GLU A 194 -23.46 -40.78 -49.54
C GLU A 194 -24.13 -42.11 -49.11
N PRO A 195 -25.41 -42.36 -49.45
CA PRO A 195 -26.02 -43.66 -49.23
C PRO A 195 -25.44 -44.68 -50.20
N GLN A 196 -24.90 -45.76 -49.65
CA GLN A 196 -24.48 -46.94 -50.40
C GLN A 196 -25.69 -47.56 -51.10
N ALA A 197 -25.59 -47.75 -52.41
CA ALA A 197 -26.56 -48.49 -53.20
C ALA A 197 -26.54 -49.98 -52.79
N GLU A 198 -27.68 -50.47 -52.32
CA GLU A 198 -27.94 -51.88 -52.06
C GLU A 198 -27.88 -52.67 -53.38
N ALA A 199 -27.10 -53.75 -53.38
CA ALA A 199 -27.09 -54.76 -54.43
C ALA A 199 -28.25 -55.74 -54.20
N GLU A 200 -29.17 -55.82 -55.15
CA GLU A 200 -30.19 -56.88 -55.22
C GLU A 200 -29.83 -57.93 -56.28
N LYS A 201 -29.80 -59.19 -55.80
CA LYS A 201 -29.92 -60.50 -56.49
C LYS A 201 -28.68 -61.14 -57.09
#